data_AF-A0A2S8IH74-F1
#
_entry.id   AF-A0A2S8IH74-F1
#
_cell.length_a   1.000
_cell.length_b   1.000
_cell.length_c   1.000
_cell.angle_alpha   90.00
_cell.angle_beta   90.00
_cell.angle_gamma   90.00
#
_symmetry.space_group_name_H-M   'P 1'
#
loop_
_entity.id
_entity.type
_entity.pdbx_description
1 polymer ?
#
loop_
_entity_poly.entity_id
_entity_poly.type
_entity_poly.pdbx_seq_one_letter_code
_entity_poly.pdbx_strand_id
1 'polypeptide(L)'
;MNRKDAKTRIAVLLSAGTRKADVLAELSGQGLKDRVIASLIASRPDPERCRKNKVHTWILVALGTLQLAISLMLAYYFSAAAGDLGVSGALGNGLVVVFLALTVPLSLLFIWGFATHRVGAYHAFILLSLLQLPKAVAELGRDPSTALPGLAVTLVLVGYVWFVRNRMFPDYGWFTPRKVEGRYAFVERA
;
A
#
# COMPACT_ATOMS: atom_id res chain seq x y z
N MET A 1 28.21 -2.25 -5.44
CA MET A 1 27.61 -2.16 -4.09
C MET A 1 26.33 -2.99 -4.03
N ASN A 2 26.04 -3.67 -2.90
CA ASN A 2 24.76 -4.39 -2.73
C ASN A 2 23.69 -3.49 -2.08
N ARG A 3 22.40 -3.83 -2.27
CA ARG A 3 21.25 -3.08 -1.74
C ARG A 3 21.26 -2.98 -0.22
N LYS A 4 21.74 -4.01 0.49
CA LYS A 4 21.86 -4.02 1.96
C LYS A 4 22.89 -2.98 2.42
N ASP A 5 24.06 -2.97 1.81
CA ASP A 5 25.15 -2.03 2.15
C ASP A 5 24.73 -0.58 1.88
N ALA A 6 24.05 -0.35 0.75
CA ALA A 6 23.48 0.94 0.43
C ALA A 6 22.47 1.41 1.48
N LYS A 7 21.59 0.53 2.00
CA LYS A 7 20.67 0.90 3.10
C LYS A 7 21.42 1.33 4.35
N THR A 8 22.49 0.63 4.70
CA THR A 8 23.29 0.93 5.89
C THR A 8 24.01 2.27 5.74
N ARG A 9 24.67 2.52 4.60
CA ARG A 9 25.34 3.81 4.34
C ARG A 9 24.36 4.98 4.30
N ILE A 10 23.22 4.81 3.63
CA ILE A 10 22.15 5.83 3.65
C ILE A 10 21.69 6.09 5.10
N ALA A 11 21.58 5.05 5.93
CA ALA A 11 21.20 5.21 7.34
C ALA A 11 22.19 6.09 8.09
N VAL A 12 23.48 5.77 7.96
CA VAL A 12 24.58 6.46 8.65
C VAL A 12 24.64 7.93 8.22
N LEU A 13 24.64 8.19 6.91
CA LEU A 13 24.75 9.55 6.39
C LEU A 13 23.53 10.41 6.75
N LEU A 14 22.31 9.86 6.66
CA LEU A 14 21.12 10.58 7.10
C LEU A 14 21.10 10.80 8.62
N SER A 15 21.61 9.86 9.42
CA SER A 15 21.73 10.04 10.88
C SER A 15 22.79 11.06 11.27
N ALA A 16 23.82 11.24 10.44
CA ALA A 16 24.82 12.29 10.58
C ALA A 16 24.30 13.68 10.17
N GLY A 17 23.04 13.79 9.73
CA GLY A 17 22.43 15.05 9.32
C GLY A 17 22.70 15.46 7.87
N THR A 18 23.35 14.60 7.07
CA THR A 18 23.61 14.84 5.65
C THR A 18 22.29 14.94 4.87
N ARG A 19 22.20 15.88 3.92
CA ARG A 19 20.97 16.08 3.15
C ARG A 19 20.74 14.91 2.20
N LYS A 20 19.48 14.62 1.90
CA LYS A 20 19.08 13.51 1.00
C LYS A 20 19.70 13.62 -0.40
N ALA A 21 19.84 14.84 -0.92
CA ALA A 21 20.47 15.10 -2.21
C ALA A 21 21.97 14.79 -2.19
N ASP A 22 22.67 15.17 -1.10
CA ASP A 22 24.10 14.94 -0.93
C ASP A 22 24.40 13.43 -0.74
N VAL A 23 23.55 12.71 0.01
CA VAL A 23 23.64 11.24 0.15
C VAL A 23 23.47 10.54 -1.20
N LEU A 24 22.58 11.04 -2.05
CA LEU A 24 22.41 10.50 -3.39
C LEU A 24 23.65 10.77 -4.25
N ALA A 25 24.20 11.97 -4.22
CA ALA A 25 25.41 12.32 -4.97
C ALA A 25 26.62 11.48 -4.53
N GLU A 26 26.77 11.26 -3.22
CA GLU A 26 27.87 10.48 -2.65
C GLU A 26 27.80 9.00 -3.01
N LEU A 27 26.60 8.42 -3.05
CA LEU A 27 26.39 7.00 -3.35
C LEU A 27 26.18 6.72 -4.84
N SER A 28 25.95 7.76 -5.64
CA SER A 28 25.83 7.67 -7.10
C SER A 28 27.11 7.10 -7.71
N GLY A 29 26.98 6.21 -8.70
CA GLY A 29 28.13 5.59 -9.36
C GLY A 29 28.83 4.46 -8.60
N GLN A 30 28.46 4.15 -7.34
CA GLN A 30 29.05 3.04 -6.56
C GLN A 30 28.51 1.63 -6.95
N GLY A 31 28.02 1.48 -8.20
CA GLY A 31 27.58 0.21 -8.78
C GLY A 31 26.10 -0.16 -8.57
N LEU A 32 25.28 0.70 -7.96
CA LEU A 32 23.81 0.58 -7.98
C LEU A 32 23.23 1.70 -8.85
N LYS A 33 22.17 1.40 -9.60
CA LYS A 33 21.47 2.43 -10.39
C LYS A 33 20.94 3.54 -9.46
N ASP A 34 21.13 4.79 -9.84
CA ASP A 34 20.72 5.95 -9.03
C ASP A 34 19.23 5.95 -8.69
N ARG A 35 18.39 5.35 -9.55
CA ARG A 35 16.96 5.13 -9.27
C ARG A 35 16.72 4.28 -8.03
N VAL A 36 17.54 3.25 -7.82
CA VAL A 36 17.43 2.33 -6.66
C VAL A 36 17.84 3.07 -5.40
N ILE A 37 18.95 3.83 -5.46
CA ILE A 37 19.45 4.62 -4.34
C ILE A 37 18.43 5.71 -3.96
N ALA A 38 17.92 6.47 -4.93
CA ALA A 38 16.88 7.47 -4.73
C ALA A 38 15.59 6.86 -4.17
N SER A 39 15.19 5.66 -4.61
CA SER A 39 14.04 4.94 -4.05
C SER A 39 14.27 4.51 -2.60
N LEU A 40 15.47 4.05 -2.25
CA LEU A 40 15.82 3.72 -0.86
C LEU A 40 15.72 4.95 0.04
N ILE A 41 16.27 6.08 -0.40
CA ILE A 41 16.23 7.35 0.35
C ILE A 41 14.79 7.84 0.50
N ALA A 42 14.02 7.89 -0.59
CA ALA A 42 12.63 8.35 -0.58
C ALA A 42 11.67 7.41 0.19
N SER A 43 11.98 6.11 0.26
CA SER A 43 11.14 5.12 0.96
C SER A 43 11.30 5.15 2.47
N ARG A 44 12.27 5.91 3.00
CA ARG A 44 12.42 6.04 4.46
C ARG A 44 11.32 6.92 5.04
N PRO A 45 10.53 6.42 6.00
CA PRO A 45 9.59 7.24 6.74
C PRO A 45 10.38 8.25 7.57
N ASP A 46 10.05 9.54 7.42
CA ASP A 46 10.57 10.59 8.30
C ASP A 46 9.81 10.50 9.64
N PRO A 47 10.50 10.28 10.78
CA PRO A 47 9.85 10.09 12.08
C PRO A 47 8.97 11.28 12.49
N GLU A 48 9.30 12.51 12.07
CA GLU A 48 8.45 13.67 12.36
C GLU A 48 7.15 13.67 11.58
N ARG A 49 7.19 13.24 10.32
CA ARG A 49 5.99 13.10 9.47
C ARG A 49 5.11 11.93 9.92
N CYS A 50 5.73 10.84 10.37
CA CYS A 50 5.00 9.73 11.02
C CYS A 50 4.27 10.21 12.28
N ARG A 51 4.91 11.05 13.11
CA ARG A 51 4.26 11.64 14.29
C ARG A 51 3.09 12.55 13.91
N LYS A 52 3.30 13.46 12.93
CA LYS A 52 2.25 14.38 12.44
C LYS A 52 1.06 13.65 11.80
N ASN A 53 1.26 12.48 11.19
CA ASN A 53 0.23 11.72 10.47
C ASN A 53 -0.16 10.40 11.16
N LYS A 54 0.12 10.27 12.46
CA LYS A 54 -0.15 9.04 13.23
C LYS A 54 -1.63 8.64 13.15
N VAL A 55 -2.53 9.61 13.24
CA VAL A 55 -3.99 9.40 13.15
C VAL A 55 -4.36 8.78 11.80
N HIS A 56 -3.85 9.31 10.70
CA HIS A 56 -4.15 8.79 9.36
C HIS A 56 -3.64 7.37 9.16
N THR A 57 -2.45 7.06 9.69
CA THR A 57 -1.93 5.68 9.64
C THR A 57 -2.80 4.74 10.47
N TRP A 58 -3.25 5.18 11.64
CA TRP A 58 -4.18 4.41 12.48
C TRP A 58 -5.54 4.18 11.80
N ILE A 59 -6.06 5.18 11.09
CA ILE A 59 -7.27 5.03 10.27
C ILE A 59 -7.05 3.95 9.20
N LEU A 60 -5.91 3.95 8.51
CA LEU A 60 -5.61 2.92 7.50
C LEU A 60 -5.48 1.52 8.11
N VAL A 61 -4.89 1.40 9.29
CA VAL A 61 -4.84 0.14 10.04
C VAL A 61 -6.25 -0.31 10.41
N ALA A 62 -7.08 0.59 10.94
CA ALA A 62 -8.47 0.28 11.29
C ALA A 62 -9.30 -0.15 10.07
N LEU A 63 -9.11 0.50 8.92
CA LEU A 63 -9.75 0.11 7.66
C LEU A 63 -9.28 -1.26 7.18
N GLY A 64 -7.98 -1.56 7.31
CA GLY A 64 -7.45 -2.90 7.02
C GLY A 64 -8.03 -3.97 7.94
N THR A 65 -8.18 -3.68 9.23
CA THR A 65 -8.81 -4.59 10.20
C THR A 65 -10.30 -4.79 9.90
N LEU A 66 -11.02 -3.72 9.53
CA LEU A 66 -12.41 -3.81 9.11
C LEU A 66 -12.56 -4.68 7.85
N GLN A 67 -11.68 -4.51 6.86
CA GLN A 67 -11.66 -5.34 5.66
C GLN A 67 -11.39 -6.82 5.98
N LEU A 68 -10.50 -7.10 6.93
CA LEU A 68 -10.27 -8.46 7.43
C LEU A 68 -11.54 -9.03 8.08
N ALA A 69 -12.21 -8.25 8.94
CA ALA A 69 -13.45 -8.68 9.59
C ALA A 69 -14.57 -8.97 8.57
N ILE A 70 -14.73 -8.13 7.55
CA ILE A 70 -15.68 -8.35 6.45
C ILE A 70 -15.33 -9.64 5.70
N SER A 71 -14.05 -9.88 5.41
CA SER A 71 -13.62 -11.11 4.72
C SER A 71 -13.95 -12.37 5.52
N LEU A 72 -13.74 -12.34 6.84
CA LEU A 72 -14.10 -13.44 7.74
C LEU A 72 -15.62 -13.64 7.82
N MET A 73 -16.39 -12.55 7.92
CA MET A 73 -17.85 -12.59 7.95
C MET A 73 -18.42 -13.18 6.65
N LEU A 74 -17.91 -12.75 5.49
CA LEU A 74 -18.31 -13.30 4.19
C LEU A 74 -17.98 -14.79 4.07
N ALA A 75 -16.79 -15.21 4.51
CA ALA A 75 -16.41 -16.62 4.51
C ALA A 75 -17.33 -17.46 5.40
N TYR A 76 -17.71 -16.96 6.57
CA TYR A 76 -18.70 -17.60 7.44
C TYR A 76 -20.07 -17.70 6.75
N TYR A 77 -20.55 -16.61 6.16
CA TYR A 77 -21.84 -16.59 5.45
C TYR A 77 -21.86 -17.58 4.27
N PHE A 78 -20.79 -17.63 3.47
CA PHE A 78 -20.69 -18.59 2.37
C PHE A 78 -20.62 -20.03 2.87
N SER A 79 -19.94 -20.29 3.98
CA SER A 79 -19.90 -21.62 4.61
C SER A 79 -21.28 -22.05 5.13
N ALA A 80 -22.01 -21.13 5.78
CA ALA A 80 -23.35 -21.39 6.30
C ALA A 80 -24.38 -21.58 5.17
N ALA A 81 -24.39 -20.68 4.17
CA ALA A 81 -25.31 -20.73 3.04
C ALA A 81 -25.06 -21.94 2.10
N ALA A 82 -23.82 -22.43 2.02
CA ALA A 82 -23.51 -23.66 1.29
C ALA A 82 -24.18 -24.91 1.90
N GLY A 83 -24.44 -24.89 3.21
CA GLY A 83 -25.24 -25.91 3.89
C GLY A 83 -26.69 -25.94 3.41
N ASP A 84 -27.30 -24.77 3.22
CA ASP A 84 -28.73 -24.63 2.85
C ASP A 84 -28.99 -24.86 1.35
N LEU A 85 -28.03 -24.54 0.48
CA LEU A 85 -28.17 -24.64 -0.98
C LEU A 85 -27.83 -26.04 -1.55
N GLY A 86 -27.49 -27.01 -0.71
CA GLY A 86 -27.06 -28.34 -1.16
C GLY A 86 -25.72 -28.35 -1.92
N VAL A 87 -25.00 -27.22 -1.91
CA VAL A 87 -23.60 -27.09 -2.39
C VAL A 87 -22.64 -27.47 -1.25
N SER A 88 -23.08 -28.37 -0.37
CA SER A 88 -22.29 -28.88 0.75
C SER A 88 -21.39 -30.01 0.24
N GLY A 89 -20.08 -29.79 0.32
CA GLY A 89 -19.08 -30.73 -0.17
C GLY A 89 -17.71 -30.11 -0.36
N ALA A 90 -16.75 -30.90 -0.84
CA ALA A 90 -15.35 -30.49 -1.00
C ALA A 90 -15.15 -29.23 -1.89
N LEU A 91 -16.05 -29.01 -2.87
CA LEU A 91 -16.00 -27.85 -3.77
C LEU A 91 -16.40 -26.52 -3.09
N GLY A 92 -17.53 -26.50 -2.37
CA GLY A 92 -17.99 -25.32 -1.64
C GLY A 92 -17.02 -24.93 -0.52
N ASN A 93 -16.58 -25.92 0.27
CA ASN A 93 -15.56 -25.72 1.29
C ASN A 93 -14.21 -25.31 0.68
N GLY A 94 -13.84 -25.88 -0.47
CA GLY A 94 -12.62 -25.52 -1.19
C GLY A 94 -12.58 -24.06 -1.63
N LEU A 95 -13.70 -23.53 -2.16
CA LEU A 95 -13.82 -22.12 -2.56
C LEU A 95 -13.67 -21.17 -1.38
N VAL A 96 -14.31 -21.46 -0.24
CA VAL A 96 -14.18 -20.66 0.98
C VAL A 96 -12.74 -20.70 1.51
N VAL A 97 -12.10 -21.87 1.50
CA VAL A 97 -10.69 -22.01 1.90
C VAL A 97 -9.77 -21.20 1.00
N VAL A 98 -9.93 -21.26 -0.32
CA VAL A 98 -9.13 -20.46 -1.27
C VAL A 98 -9.37 -18.96 -1.06
N PHE A 99 -10.62 -18.55 -0.87
CA PHE A 99 -10.96 -17.16 -0.57
C PHE A 99 -10.26 -16.66 0.70
N LEU A 100 -10.31 -17.42 1.79
CA LEU A 100 -9.62 -17.08 3.05
C LEU A 100 -8.10 -17.09 2.91
N ALA A 101 -7.54 -18.11 2.23
CA ALA A 101 -6.11 -18.24 2.01
C ALA A 101 -5.53 -17.07 1.20
N LEU A 102 -6.33 -16.40 0.38
CA LEU A 102 -5.93 -15.21 -0.35
C LEU A 102 -6.19 -13.92 0.43
N THR A 103 -7.41 -13.75 0.95
CA THR A 103 -7.86 -12.48 1.53
C THR A 103 -7.28 -12.20 2.92
N VAL A 104 -7.13 -13.21 3.77
CA VAL A 104 -6.61 -13.03 5.13
C VAL A 104 -5.14 -12.63 5.12
N PRO A 105 -4.22 -13.36 4.44
CA PRO A 105 -2.81 -12.95 4.41
C PRO A 105 -2.62 -11.60 3.74
N LEU A 106 -3.39 -11.30 2.69
CA LEU A 106 -3.32 -10.01 2.01
C LEU A 106 -3.73 -8.86 2.93
N SER A 107 -4.83 -9.03 3.68
CA SER A 107 -5.29 -8.02 4.66
C SER A 107 -4.27 -7.80 5.76
N LEU A 108 -3.70 -8.88 6.31
CA LEU A 108 -2.63 -8.80 7.31
C LEU A 108 -1.38 -8.08 6.77
N LEU A 109 -1.01 -8.34 5.52
CA LEU A 109 0.11 -7.68 4.86
C LEU A 109 -0.11 -6.17 4.71
N PHE A 110 -1.34 -5.75 4.41
CA PHE A 110 -1.69 -4.33 4.38
C PHE A 110 -1.70 -3.69 5.77
N ILE A 111 -2.31 -4.34 6.75
CA ILE A 111 -2.30 -3.88 8.16
C ILE A 111 -0.86 -3.67 8.63
N TRP A 112 -0.01 -4.68 8.45
CA TRP A 112 1.41 -4.61 8.80
C TRP A 112 2.14 -3.53 7.99
N GLY A 113 1.85 -3.42 6.69
CA GLY A 113 2.44 -2.44 5.80
C GLY A 113 2.12 -1.00 6.20
N PHE A 114 0.87 -0.72 6.59
CA PHE A 114 0.46 0.58 7.10
C PHE A 114 1.06 0.84 8.49
N ALA A 115 0.98 -0.13 9.41
CA ALA A 115 1.52 -0.02 10.76
C ALA A 115 3.04 0.22 10.79
N THR A 116 3.78 -0.36 9.83
CA THR A 116 5.24 -0.17 9.70
C THR A 116 5.63 0.96 8.73
N HIS A 117 4.66 1.78 8.30
CA HIS A 117 4.86 2.91 7.39
C HIS A 117 5.61 2.53 6.10
N ARG A 118 5.29 1.38 5.48
CA ARG A 118 5.95 0.92 4.25
C ARG A 118 5.27 1.54 3.03
N VAL A 119 5.97 2.40 2.28
CA VAL A 119 5.43 3.01 1.04
C VAL A 119 4.90 1.98 0.03
N GLY A 120 5.53 0.80 -0.04
CA GLY A 120 5.11 -0.29 -0.92
C GLY A 120 3.71 -0.83 -0.61
N ALA A 121 3.27 -0.78 0.65
CA ALA A 121 1.93 -1.20 1.03
C ALA A 121 0.85 -0.27 0.48
N TYR A 122 1.10 1.05 0.53
CA TYR A 122 0.22 2.05 -0.08
C TYR A 122 0.14 1.84 -1.60
N HIS A 123 1.29 1.67 -2.26
CA HIS A 123 1.33 1.44 -3.70
C HIS A 123 0.62 0.15 -4.11
N ALA A 124 0.89 -0.96 -3.41
CA ALA A 124 0.24 -2.24 -3.66
C ALA A 124 -1.28 -2.14 -3.45
N PHE A 125 -1.73 -1.46 -2.39
CA PHE A 125 -3.15 -1.25 -2.13
C PHE A 125 -3.81 -0.51 -3.29
N ILE A 126 -3.26 0.65 -3.68
CA ILE A 126 -3.76 1.46 -4.79
C ILE A 126 -3.82 0.63 -6.08
N LEU A 127 -2.75 -0.10 -6.42
CA LEU A 127 -2.68 -0.91 -7.63
C LEU A 127 -3.73 -2.03 -7.64
N LEU A 128 -3.87 -2.77 -6.54
CA LEU A 128 -4.87 -3.83 -6.46
C LEU A 128 -6.30 -3.30 -6.51
N SER A 129 -6.58 -2.16 -5.86
CA SER A 129 -7.90 -1.52 -5.95
C SER A 129 -8.20 -1.04 -7.37
N LEU A 130 -7.22 -0.45 -8.06
CA LEU A 130 -7.39 -0.05 -9.46
C LEU A 130 -7.60 -1.24 -10.40
N LEU A 131 -6.94 -2.38 -10.13
CA LEU A 131 -7.12 -3.60 -10.91
C LEU A 131 -8.54 -4.17 -10.79
N GLN A 132 -9.24 -3.88 -9.69
CA GLN A 132 -10.61 -4.31 -9.46
C GLN A 132 -11.66 -3.36 -10.08
N LEU A 133 -11.29 -2.13 -10.45
CA LEU A 133 -12.21 -1.15 -11.02
C LEU A 133 -12.90 -1.60 -12.32
N PRO A 134 -12.22 -2.22 -13.29
CA PRO A 134 -12.89 -2.67 -14.53
C PRO A 134 -14.06 -3.61 -14.25
N LYS A 135 -13.91 -4.51 -13.26
CA LYS A 135 -14.98 -5.42 -12.84
C LYS A 135 -16.13 -4.65 -12.20
N ALA A 136 -15.84 -3.69 -11.32
CA ALA A 136 -16.87 -2.86 -10.69
C ALA A 136 -17.63 -1.98 -11.71
N VAL A 137 -16.94 -1.47 -12.73
CA VAL A 137 -17.55 -0.71 -13.83
C VAL A 137 -18.39 -1.60 -14.75
N ALA A 138 -17.97 -2.83 -15.00
CA ALA A 138 -18.79 -3.78 -15.75
C ALA A 138 -20.10 -4.10 -15.01
N GLU A 139 -20.07 -4.18 -13.68
CA GLU A 139 -21.24 -4.49 -12.87
C GLU A 139 -22.26 -3.34 -12.82
N LEU A 140 -21.79 -2.10 -12.92
CA LEU A 140 -22.65 -0.92 -13.12
C LEU A 140 -23.57 -1.03 -14.34
N GLY A 141 -23.12 -1.69 -15.40
CA GLY A 141 -23.94 -1.93 -16.59
C GLY A 141 -24.99 -3.02 -16.42
N ARG A 142 -24.86 -3.88 -15.40
CA ARG A 142 -25.81 -4.97 -15.10
C ARG A 142 -26.81 -4.60 -14.03
N ASP A 143 -26.30 -4.16 -12.89
CA ASP A 143 -27.11 -3.75 -11.73
C ASP A 143 -26.46 -2.52 -11.06
N PRO A 144 -26.87 -1.32 -11.49
CA PRO A 144 -26.34 -0.07 -10.94
C PRO A 144 -26.61 0.08 -9.45
N SER A 145 -27.74 -0.44 -8.96
CA SER A 145 -28.22 -0.20 -7.59
C SER A 145 -27.33 -0.86 -6.54
N THR A 146 -26.79 -2.04 -6.87
CA THR A 146 -25.87 -2.79 -6.00
C THR A 146 -24.40 -2.43 -6.27
N ALA A 147 -24.05 -2.07 -7.51
CA ALA A 147 -22.68 -1.75 -7.89
C ALA A 147 -22.20 -0.35 -7.44
N LEU A 148 -23.10 0.66 -7.48
CA LEU A 148 -22.76 2.05 -7.16
C LEU A 148 -22.14 2.24 -5.76
N PRO A 149 -22.72 1.70 -4.67
CA PRO A 149 -22.14 1.87 -3.33
C PRO A 149 -20.72 1.29 -3.23
N GLY A 150 -20.49 0.10 -3.79
CA GLY A 150 -19.18 -0.56 -3.75
C GLY A 150 -18.12 0.20 -4.56
N LEU A 151 -18.49 0.76 -5.71
CA LEU A 151 -17.61 1.60 -6.51
C LEU A 151 -17.27 2.90 -5.76
N ALA A 152 -18.27 3.58 -5.19
CA ALA A 152 -18.07 4.81 -4.43
C ALA A 152 -17.12 4.61 -3.25
N VAL A 153 -17.33 3.55 -2.46
CA VAL A 153 -16.43 3.18 -1.35
C VAL A 153 -15.02 2.93 -1.85
N THR A 154 -14.86 2.20 -2.96
CA THR A 154 -13.55 1.92 -3.55
C THR A 154 -12.81 3.19 -3.96
N LEU A 155 -13.50 4.12 -4.65
CA LEU A 155 -12.91 5.38 -5.11
C LEU A 155 -12.51 6.28 -3.94
N VAL A 156 -13.36 6.40 -2.92
CA VAL A 156 -13.08 7.15 -1.69
C VAL A 156 -11.85 6.56 -0.99
N LEU A 157 -11.78 5.23 -0.87
CA LEU A 157 -10.69 4.55 -0.19
C LEU A 157 -9.36 4.70 -0.94
N VAL A 158 -9.35 4.53 -2.25
CA VAL A 158 -8.17 4.77 -3.09
C VAL A 158 -7.71 6.23 -2.97
N GLY A 159 -8.63 7.19 -3.07
CA GLY A 159 -8.33 8.61 -2.92
C GLY A 159 -7.74 8.94 -1.55
N TYR A 160 -8.29 8.34 -0.48
CA TYR A 160 -7.79 8.55 0.87
C TYR A 160 -6.40 7.92 1.08
N VAL A 161 -6.17 6.70 0.63
CA VAL A 161 -4.84 6.05 0.70
C VAL A 161 -3.81 6.84 -0.10
N TRP A 162 -4.20 7.36 -1.27
CA TRP A 162 -3.36 8.25 -2.08
C TRP A 162 -3.00 9.54 -1.35
N PHE A 163 -3.99 10.18 -0.71
CA PHE A 163 -3.79 11.38 0.11
C PHE A 163 -2.80 11.13 1.25
N VAL A 164 -2.99 10.06 2.04
CA VAL A 164 -2.09 9.72 3.15
C VAL A 164 -0.69 9.40 2.62
N ARG A 165 -0.59 8.65 1.52
CA ARG A 165 0.69 8.34 0.86
C ARG A 165 1.44 9.62 0.48
N ASN A 166 0.79 10.59 -0.15
CA ASN A 166 1.44 11.84 -0.57
C ASN A 166 1.91 12.68 0.61
N ARG A 167 1.17 12.64 1.73
CA ARG A 167 1.55 13.35 2.95
C ARG A 167 2.75 12.69 3.66
N MET A 168 2.81 11.36 3.63
CA MET A 168 3.89 10.57 4.25
C MET A 168 5.16 10.51 3.38
N PHE A 169 5.00 10.44 2.06
CA PHE A 169 6.08 10.25 1.09
C PHE A 169 6.00 11.28 -0.06
N PRO A 170 6.24 12.57 0.22
CA PRO A 170 6.18 13.61 -0.81
C PRO A 170 7.27 13.47 -1.87
N ASP A 171 8.35 12.76 -1.53
CA ASP A 171 9.51 12.52 -2.39
C ASP A 171 9.19 11.57 -3.55
N TYR A 172 8.02 10.93 -3.53
CA TYR A 172 7.52 10.17 -4.66
C TYR A 172 6.50 10.99 -5.46
N GLY A 173 6.62 10.98 -6.79
CA GLY A 173 5.58 11.47 -7.69
C GLY A 173 4.40 10.50 -7.73
N TRP A 174 4.37 9.59 -8.69
CA TRP A 174 3.28 8.61 -8.82
C TRP A 174 3.58 7.26 -8.16
N PHE A 175 4.54 6.50 -8.70
CA PHE A 175 5.09 5.27 -8.08
C PHE A 175 6.63 5.31 -8.02
N THR A 176 7.24 6.38 -8.51
CA THR A 176 8.70 6.57 -8.56
C THR A 176 9.13 7.83 -7.82
N PRO A 177 10.38 7.87 -7.33
CA PRO A 177 10.95 9.09 -6.78
C PRO A 177 10.80 10.25 -7.76
N ARG A 178 10.40 11.42 -7.25
CA ARG A 178 10.14 12.61 -8.05
C ARG A 178 11.44 13.12 -8.67
N LYS A 179 11.37 13.49 -9.95
CA LYS A 179 12.46 14.15 -10.66
C LYS A 179 12.04 15.58 -11.01
N VAL A 180 12.92 16.53 -10.80
CA VAL A 180 12.80 17.92 -11.27
C VAL A 180 14.07 18.20 -12.06
N GLU A 181 13.92 18.63 -13.31
CA GLU A 181 15.05 18.94 -14.22
C GLU A 181 16.09 17.81 -14.34
N GLY A 182 15.61 16.56 -14.41
CA GLY A 182 16.47 15.38 -14.55
C GLY A 182 17.17 14.92 -13.27
N ARG A 183 17.13 15.71 -12.19
CA ARG A 183 17.68 15.36 -10.87
C ARG A 183 16.56 14.88 -9.93
N TYR A 184 16.89 14.01 -8.99
CA TYR A 184 15.92 13.58 -7.98
C TYR A 184 15.70 14.70 -6.97
N ALA A 185 14.45 15.14 -6.84
CA ALA A 185 14.07 16.20 -5.93
C ALA A 185 13.52 15.58 -4.65
N PHE A 186 14.17 15.88 -3.52
CA PHE A 186 13.70 15.50 -2.19
C PHE A 186 13.20 16.76 -1.51
N VAL A 187 12.04 16.69 -0.85
CA VAL A 187 11.51 17.82 -0.10
C VAL A 187 12.35 17.97 1.17
N GLU A 188 13.25 18.94 1.17
CA GLU A 188 14.03 19.33 2.35
C GLU A 188 13.13 20.11 3.31
N ARG A 189 12.90 19.52 4.49
CA ARG A 189 12.23 20.04 5.71
C ARG A 189 11.23 21.21 5.54
N ALA A 190 9.97 20.91 5.89
CA ALA A 190 9.01 21.90 6.41
C ALA A 190 8.54 21.46 7.79
#